data_AF-A0A7S0P0M8-F1
#
_entry.id   AF-A0A7S0P0M8-F1
#
_cell.length_a   1.000
_cell.length_b   1.000
_cell.length_c   1.000
_cell.angle_alpha   90.00
_cell.angle_beta   90.00
_cell.angle_gamma   90.00
#
_symmetry.space_group_name_H-M   'P 1'
#
loop_
_entity.id
_entity.type
_entity.pdbx_description
1 polymer ?
#
loop_
_entity_poly.entity_id
_entity_poly.type
_entity_poly.pdbx_seq_one_letter_code
_entity_poly.pdbx_strand_id
1 'polypeptide(L)'
;MECRVDALASQGLRASVPARMKRGADEALGTEMARQRMEERLNATLERAGVSAVQAAETTLPRDTRGSLVPALTPSQHEGIASMPNGSQSTSLVNDEIIAASPRLAAHIRSAAKCVKVAEMASALLEGGRVTLRNSAAFYEVLAAGLSEPKRLRSREYRAAFRRLYGAAIARLELFPPNAQPMLKLWELRVLTQIDLFTADQHRFEARIRSVRTRLLQLPCLNISDEPPPKPGSNGRVHLPQETRALWAEAIFECIEAALMAQQAWAKAEANSLVKAAFDRRQNFSDAEQEMLQQWDKRRSKESIKQRA
;
A
#
# COMPACT_ATOMS: atom_id res chain seq x y z
N MET A 1 55.25 -46.39 17.68
CA MET A 1 55.90 -45.33 16.87
C MET A 1 55.12 -44.05 17.12
N GLU A 2 55.11 -43.48 18.32
CA GLU A 2 56.24 -42.91 19.08
C GLU A 2 57.04 -41.83 18.32
N CYS A 3 57.23 -40.71 19.05
CA CYS A 3 58.09 -39.55 18.79
C CYS A 3 57.56 -38.53 17.76
N ARG A 4 57.54 -37.22 18.03
CA ARG A 4 58.40 -36.45 18.93
C ARG A 4 57.80 -35.07 19.23
N VAL A 5 57.87 -34.69 20.50
CA VAL A 5 57.69 -33.35 21.06
C VAL A 5 59.05 -32.64 20.98
N ASP A 6 59.07 -31.33 20.69
CA ASP A 6 60.05 -30.30 21.15
C ASP A 6 59.63 -28.97 20.45
N ALA A 7 59.07 -27.96 21.13
CA ALA A 7 59.65 -27.04 22.11
C ALA A 7 60.76 -26.12 21.54
N LEU A 8 60.44 -24.81 21.44
CA LEU A 8 61.22 -23.63 21.88
C LEU A 8 61.02 -22.42 20.95
N ALA A 9 60.58 -21.29 21.53
CA ALA A 9 61.32 -20.01 21.56
C ALA A 9 60.37 -18.80 21.60
N SER A 10 60.30 -18.20 22.78
CA SER A 10 59.83 -16.85 23.03
C SER A 10 60.63 -15.80 22.25
N GLN A 11 59.96 -14.89 21.55
CA GLN A 11 60.45 -13.52 21.34
C GLN A 11 59.30 -12.53 21.49
N GLY A 12 59.43 -11.64 22.47
CA GLY A 12 58.50 -10.56 22.72
C GLY A 12 58.64 -9.45 21.68
N LEU A 13 57.51 -8.98 21.17
CA LEU A 13 57.38 -7.73 20.45
C LEU A 13 56.26 -6.92 21.10
N ARG A 14 56.66 -5.97 21.96
CA ARG A 14 55.81 -4.88 22.41
C ARG A 14 55.52 -3.98 21.21
N ALA A 15 54.35 -4.12 20.60
CA ALA A 15 53.83 -3.15 19.66
C ALA A 15 53.12 -2.03 20.43
N SER A 16 53.70 -0.84 20.38
CA SER A 16 53.11 0.42 20.84
C SER A 16 51.85 0.72 20.02
N VAL A 17 50.70 0.80 20.67
CA VAL A 17 49.43 1.20 20.05
C VAL A 17 49.43 2.73 19.85
N PRO A 18 49.27 3.25 18.61
CA PRO A 18 49.25 4.69 18.38
C PRO A 18 47.95 5.32 18.89
N ALA A 19 48.08 6.37 19.70
CA ALA A 19 47.01 7.15 20.32
C ALA A 19 46.17 8.01 19.32
N ARG A 20 45.99 7.57 18.07
CA ARG A 20 45.27 8.31 17.02
C ARG A 20 43.87 7.78 16.71
N MET A 21 43.40 6.73 17.38
CA MET A 21 42.07 6.15 17.16
C MET A 21 40.96 6.63 18.11
N LYS A 22 41.25 7.49 19.10
CA LYS A 22 40.21 7.96 20.04
C LYS A 22 39.41 9.19 19.57
N ARG A 23 39.84 9.91 18.53
CA ARG A 23 39.12 11.11 18.05
C ARG A 23 37.94 10.83 17.09
N GLY A 24 37.89 9.66 16.44
CA GLY A 24 36.80 9.30 15.53
C GLY A 24 35.57 8.67 16.22
N ALA A 25 35.74 8.13 17.43
CA ALA A 25 34.65 7.50 18.17
C ALA A 25 33.69 8.52 18.80
N ASP A 26 34.21 9.64 19.31
CA ASP A 26 33.40 10.68 19.96
C ASP A 26 32.54 11.46 18.93
N GLU A 27 32.99 11.60 17.69
CA GLU A 27 32.24 12.27 16.61
C GLU A 27 31.11 11.38 16.04
N ALA A 28 31.33 10.07 15.99
CA ALA A 28 30.31 9.07 15.64
C ALA A 28 29.22 8.95 16.71
N LEU A 29 29.59 9.04 18.00
CA LEU A 29 28.62 9.05 19.11
C LEU A 29 27.79 10.33 19.15
N GLY A 30 28.38 11.49 18.80
CA GLY A 30 27.67 12.76 18.72
C GLY A 30 26.61 12.80 17.62
N THR A 31 26.91 12.20 16.47
CA THR A 31 25.96 12.12 15.33
C THR A 31 24.81 11.15 15.59
N GLU A 32 25.06 10.03 16.26
CA GLU A 32 24.02 9.07 16.62
C GLU A 32 23.06 9.63 17.68
N MET A 33 23.56 10.31 18.72
CA MET A 33 22.69 10.96 19.71
C MET A 33 21.87 12.12 19.11
N ALA A 34 22.41 12.85 18.14
CA ALA A 34 21.65 13.89 17.43
C ALA A 34 20.51 13.29 16.60
N ARG A 35 20.76 12.13 15.95
CA ARG A 35 19.75 11.36 15.23
C ARG A 35 18.66 10.84 16.16
N GLN A 36 19.05 10.28 17.31
CA GLN A 36 18.13 9.74 18.31
C GLN A 36 17.23 10.83 18.92
N ARG A 37 17.79 11.99 19.26
CA ARG A 37 17.02 13.16 19.72
C ARG A 37 16.09 13.73 18.66
N MET A 38 16.49 13.67 17.38
CA MET A 38 15.62 14.09 16.28
C MET A 38 14.46 13.10 16.09
N GLU A 39 14.70 11.80 16.26
CA GLU A 39 13.67 10.75 16.24
C GLU A 39 12.72 10.86 17.44
N GLU A 40 13.21 11.17 18.63
CA GLU A 40 12.38 11.42 19.81
C GLU A 40 11.49 12.66 19.64
N ARG A 41 12.04 13.77 19.12
CA ARG A 41 11.24 14.97 18.82
C ARG A 41 10.21 14.69 17.74
N LEU A 42 10.52 13.82 16.78
CA LEU A 42 9.60 13.39 15.74
C LEU A 42 8.47 12.56 16.34
N ASN A 43 8.78 11.52 17.12
CA ASN A 43 7.77 10.72 17.82
C ASN A 43 6.92 11.60 18.75
N ALA A 44 7.50 12.55 19.46
CA ALA A 44 6.75 13.46 20.33
C ALA A 44 5.80 14.39 19.54
N THR A 45 6.22 14.87 18.36
CA THR A 45 5.35 15.69 17.50
C THR A 45 4.23 14.86 16.89
N LEU A 46 4.53 13.60 16.54
CA LEU A 46 3.58 12.65 15.94
C LEU A 46 2.56 12.12 16.96
N GLU A 47 2.99 11.79 18.19
CA GLU A 47 2.09 11.42 19.29
C GLU A 47 1.20 12.61 19.67
N ARG A 48 1.74 13.83 19.69
CA ARG A 48 0.93 15.03 19.96
C ARG A 48 -0.10 15.29 18.86
N ALA A 49 0.23 15.04 17.59
CA ALA A 49 -0.72 15.14 16.48
C ALA A 49 -1.76 14.01 16.49
N GLY A 50 -1.36 12.78 16.83
CA GLY A 50 -2.24 11.61 16.94
C GLY A 50 -3.21 11.69 18.12
N VAL A 51 -2.72 12.04 19.31
CA VAL A 51 -3.53 12.18 20.54
C VAL A 51 -4.49 13.36 20.43
N SER A 52 -4.06 14.49 19.86
CA SER A 52 -4.93 15.64 19.59
C SER A 52 -6.05 15.28 18.59
N ALA A 53 -5.76 14.44 17.60
CA ALA A 53 -6.76 14.00 16.62
C ALA A 53 -7.80 13.01 17.21
N VAL A 54 -7.40 12.14 18.15
CA VAL A 54 -8.32 11.20 18.83
C VAL A 54 -9.23 11.95 19.82
N GLN A 55 -8.69 12.90 20.59
CA GLN A 55 -9.46 13.68 21.57
C GLN A 55 -10.46 14.65 20.89
N ALA A 56 -10.14 15.18 19.71
CA ALA A 56 -11.07 16.01 18.94
C ALA A 56 -12.27 15.19 18.38
N ALA A 57 -12.05 13.94 18.00
CA ALA A 57 -13.11 13.08 17.46
C ALA A 57 -14.12 12.64 18.54
N GLU A 58 -13.68 12.49 19.79
CA GLU A 58 -14.52 12.04 20.90
C GLU A 58 -15.44 13.14 21.46
N THR A 59 -15.23 14.40 21.06
CA THR A 59 -16.03 15.56 21.53
C THR A 59 -17.21 15.90 20.60
N THR A 60 -17.40 15.18 19.48
CA THR A 60 -18.41 15.49 18.45
C THR A 60 -19.38 14.33 18.14
N LEU A 61 -19.86 13.63 19.17
CA LEU A 61 -20.99 12.71 19.04
C LEU A 61 -22.17 13.16 19.91
N PRO A 62 -23.31 13.57 19.32
CA PRO A 62 -24.55 13.76 20.06
C PRO A 62 -25.12 12.39 20.45
N ARG A 63 -25.51 12.29 21.71
CA ARG A 63 -26.20 11.17 22.33
C ARG A 63 -27.65 11.12 21.81
N ASP A 64 -27.95 10.15 20.94
CA ASP A 64 -29.31 9.90 20.46
C ASP A 64 -30.25 9.58 21.63
N THR A 65 -31.31 10.39 21.76
CA THR A 65 -32.45 10.13 22.62
C THR A 65 -33.69 9.99 21.72
N ARG A 66 -34.42 8.88 21.90
CA ARG A 66 -35.70 8.52 21.26
C ARG A 66 -36.71 9.67 21.18
N GLY A 67 -37.53 9.69 20.11
CA GLY A 67 -38.92 10.15 20.20
C GLY A 67 -39.55 10.78 18.95
N SER A 68 -40.32 9.96 18.22
CA SER A 68 -41.58 10.21 17.50
C SER A 68 -42.15 11.63 17.22
N LEU A 69 -42.72 11.71 15.99
CA LEU A 69 -43.89 12.49 15.49
C LEU A 69 -43.67 13.81 14.71
N VAL A 70 -44.42 13.89 13.60
CA VAL A 70 -44.45 14.88 12.51
C VAL A 70 -45.63 15.88 12.72
N PRO A 71 -45.93 16.87 11.85
CA PRO A 71 -45.66 18.30 12.08
C PRO A 71 -46.92 19.20 12.05
N ALA A 72 -46.80 20.47 12.47
CA ALA A 72 -47.78 21.50 12.12
C ALA A 72 -47.15 22.91 11.96
N LEU A 73 -47.19 23.36 10.71
CA LEU A 73 -47.54 24.69 10.18
C LEU A 73 -47.12 26.02 10.87
N THR A 74 -46.58 26.86 9.99
CA THR A 74 -46.71 28.33 9.79
C THR A 74 -45.65 29.32 10.30
N PRO A 75 -45.38 30.38 9.50
CA PRO A 75 -44.21 31.25 9.62
C PRO A 75 -44.57 32.60 10.28
N SER A 76 -43.57 33.27 10.86
CA SER A 76 -43.61 34.73 10.95
C SER A 76 -42.23 35.33 11.16
N GLN A 77 -42.02 36.41 10.43
CA GLN A 77 -40.82 37.24 10.36
C GLN A 77 -40.69 38.10 11.64
N HIS A 78 -39.46 38.39 12.05
CA HIS A 78 -39.12 39.67 12.67
C HIS A 78 -37.63 39.97 12.53
N GLU A 79 -37.34 41.13 11.94
CA GLU A 79 -36.03 41.77 11.93
C GLU A 79 -35.62 42.19 13.35
N GLY A 80 -34.31 42.13 13.63
CA GLY A 80 -33.71 42.61 14.87
C GLY A 80 -32.20 42.72 14.74
N ILE A 81 -31.72 43.96 14.57
CA ILE A 81 -30.31 44.35 14.52
C ILE A 81 -29.70 44.23 15.93
N ALA A 82 -28.59 43.51 16.09
CA ALA A 82 -27.67 43.72 17.22
C ALA A 82 -26.27 43.14 16.95
N SER A 83 -25.29 44.05 16.96
CA SER A 83 -23.90 43.96 17.39
C SER A 83 -23.14 42.62 17.37
N MET A 84 -22.01 42.68 16.64
CA MET A 84 -20.81 41.87 16.82
C MET A 84 -20.46 41.65 18.31
N PRO A 85 -19.86 40.49 18.62
CA PRO A 85 -18.56 40.53 19.25
C PRO A 85 -17.52 39.80 18.40
N ASN A 86 -16.41 40.51 18.25
CA ASN A 86 -15.13 40.14 17.69
C ASN A 86 -14.64 38.81 18.29
N GLY A 87 -14.95 37.70 17.63
CA GLY A 87 -14.39 36.38 17.91
C GLY A 87 -13.39 36.06 16.82
N SER A 88 -12.12 36.26 17.12
CA SER A 88 -10.95 35.98 16.29
C SER A 88 -11.16 34.76 15.38
N GLN A 89 -11.52 35.01 14.11
CA GLN A 89 -11.19 34.09 13.04
C GLN A 89 -9.67 34.08 12.94
N SER A 90 -9.06 33.22 13.75
CA SER A 90 -7.66 32.85 13.63
C SER A 90 -7.46 32.35 12.21
N THR A 91 -6.80 33.19 11.43
CA THR A 91 -6.08 32.93 10.19
C THR A 91 -5.53 31.48 10.09
N SER A 92 -6.34 30.52 9.64
CA SER A 92 -5.84 29.18 9.28
C SER A 92 -6.09 28.84 7.81
N LEU A 93 -6.21 29.87 6.96
CA LEU A 93 -6.38 29.67 5.52
C LEU A 93 -5.08 29.33 4.79
N VAL A 94 -3.90 29.44 5.41
CA VAL A 94 -2.61 29.39 4.69
C VAL A 94 -1.78 28.12 4.89
N ASN A 95 -1.95 27.36 5.98
CA ASN A 95 -1.13 26.17 6.25
C ASN A 95 -2.00 24.95 6.56
N ASP A 96 -2.41 24.22 5.52
CA ASP A 96 -2.95 22.87 5.72
C ASP A 96 -1.80 21.94 6.14
N GLU A 97 -1.86 21.45 7.37
CA GLU A 97 -0.82 20.60 7.97
C GLU A 97 -0.54 19.34 7.13
N ILE A 98 -1.56 18.77 6.48
CA ILE A 98 -1.40 17.59 5.62
C ILE A 98 -0.62 17.98 4.37
N ILE A 99 -0.96 19.10 3.74
CA ILE A 99 -0.23 19.59 2.56
C ILE A 99 1.23 19.85 2.94
N ALA A 100 1.48 20.53 4.06
CA ALA A 100 2.84 20.82 4.53
C ALA A 100 3.64 19.55 4.90
N ALA A 101 2.99 18.54 5.50
CA ALA A 101 3.64 17.31 5.91
C ALA A 101 3.84 16.29 4.76
N SER A 102 3.02 16.35 3.71
CA SER A 102 2.96 15.34 2.64
C SER A 102 4.33 15.01 2.01
N PRO A 103 5.20 15.97 1.64
CA PRO A 103 6.51 15.65 1.07
C PRO A 103 7.38 14.82 2.02
N ARG A 104 7.32 15.11 3.33
CA ARG A 104 8.06 14.37 4.35
C ARG A 104 7.48 12.97 4.55
N LEU A 105 6.16 12.84 4.54
CA LEU A 105 5.49 11.54 4.63
C LEU A 105 5.82 10.66 3.42
N ALA A 106 5.82 11.23 2.23
CA ALA A 106 6.21 10.56 0.99
C ALA A 106 7.67 10.08 1.04
N ALA A 107 8.60 10.88 1.59
CA ALA A 107 9.97 10.43 1.77
C ALA A 107 10.10 9.29 2.80
N HIS A 108 9.38 9.38 3.92
CA HIS A 108 9.45 8.37 4.98
C HIS A 108 8.76 7.06 4.61
N ILE A 109 7.65 7.07 3.86
CA ILE A 109 6.95 5.84 3.46
C ILE A 109 7.77 5.01 2.46
N ARG A 110 8.71 5.63 1.72
CA ARG A 110 9.68 4.92 0.87
C ARG A 110 10.77 4.22 1.69
N SER A 111 11.04 4.67 2.92
CA SER A 111 12.08 4.09 3.77
C SER A 111 11.60 2.80 4.44
N ALA A 112 12.33 1.69 4.27
CA ALA A 112 11.97 0.40 4.86
C ALA A 112 11.77 0.49 6.38
N ALA A 113 12.64 1.22 7.08
CA ALA A 113 12.59 1.38 8.53
C ALA A 113 11.37 2.18 9.04
N LYS A 114 10.80 3.07 8.22
CA LYS A 114 9.74 4.01 8.66
C LYS A 114 8.38 3.73 8.02
N CYS A 115 8.34 2.94 6.95
CA CYS A 115 7.15 2.80 6.12
C CYS A 115 5.93 2.25 6.86
N VAL A 116 6.10 1.29 7.78
CA VAL A 116 5.00 0.72 8.58
C VAL A 116 4.34 1.80 9.43
N LYS A 117 5.13 2.53 10.25
CA LYS A 117 4.61 3.57 11.14
C LYS A 117 3.95 4.71 10.35
N VAL A 118 4.53 5.09 9.20
CA VAL A 118 3.93 6.11 8.33
C VAL A 118 2.62 5.61 7.73
N ALA A 119 2.55 4.36 7.28
CA ALA A 119 1.34 3.78 6.72
C ALA A 119 0.20 3.70 7.76
N GLU A 120 0.50 3.33 9.01
CA GLU A 120 -0.47 3.33 10.11
C GLU A 120 -1.01 4.72 10.41
N MET A 121 -0.12 5.71 10.52
CA MET A 121 -0.51 7.10 10.74
C MET A 121 -1.32 7.65 9.56
N ALA A 122 -0.89 7.40 8.32
CA ALA A 122 -1.61 7.80 7.12
C ALA A 122 -3.01 7.16 7.08
N SER A 123 -3.15 5.90 7.51
CA SER A 123 -4.45 5.24 7.66
C SER A 123 -5.33 5.97 8.66
N ALA A 124 -4.78 6.33 9.83
CA ALA A 124 -5.51 7.06 10.86
C ALA A 124 -5.95 8.46 10.39
N LEU A 125 -5.16 9.16 9.58
CA LEU A 125 -5.55 10.45 9.00
C LEU A 125 -6.75 10.32 8.05
N LEU A 126 -6.80 9.26 7.25
CA LEU A 126 -7.96 8.95 6.40
C LEU A 126 -9.17 8.56 7.25
N GLU A 127 -8.98 7.64 8.19
CA GLU A 127 -10.05 7.09 9.02
C GLU A 127 -10.69 8.16 9.92
N GLY A 128 -9.88 9.05 10.48
CA GLY A 128 -10.32 10.19 11.27
C GLY A 128 -10.84 11.38 10.46
N GLY A 129 -11.00 11.24 9.14
CA GLY A 129 -11.58 12.30 8.28
C GLY A 129 -10.72 13.57 8.15
N ARG A 130 -9.44 13.50 8.49
CA ARG A 130 -8.51 14.65 8.38
C ARG A 130 -8.13 14.92 6.93
N VAL A 131 -8.12 13.87 6.10
CA VAL A 131 -7.99 14.03 4.65
C VAL A 131 -9.32 14.51 4.08
N THR A 132 -9.28 15.64 3.38
CA THR A 132 -10.44 16.30 2.77
C THR A 132 -10.18 16.53 1.28
N LEU A 133 -11.19 16.95 0.52
CA LEU A 133 -11.04 17.32 -0.90
C LEU A 133 -9.94 18.37 -1.13
N ARG A 134 -9.67 19.23 -0.14
CA ARG A 134 -8.67 20.30 -0.23
C ARG A 134 -7.23 19.77 -0.22
N ASN A 135 -6.97 18.70 0.55
CA ASN A 135 -5.61 18.19 0.79
C ASN A 135 -5.37 16.78 0.25
N SER A 136 -6.40 16.14 -0.31
CA SER A 136 -6.32 14.79 -0.88
C SER A 136 -5.32 14.66 -2.02
N ALA A 137 -5.10 15.72 -2.81
CA ALA A 137 -4.07 15.74 -3.85
C ALA A 137 -2.65 15.59 -3.27
N ALA A 138 -2.34 16.30 -2.19
CA ALA A 138 -1.04 16.15 -1.51
C ALA A 138 -0.93 14.78 -0.82
N PHE A 139 -2.02 14.30 -0.23
CA PHE A 139 -2.07 12.98 0.39
C PHE A 139 -1.93 11.84 -0.63
N TYR A 140 -2.44 12.02 -1.85
CA TYR A 140 -2.26 11.07 -2.95
C TYR A 140 -0.78 10.84 -3.28
N GLU A 141 0.07 11.88 -3.20
CA GLU A 141 1.52 11.73 -3.38
C GLU A 141 2.15 10.82 -2.31
N VAL A 142 1.63 10.84 -1.08
CA VAL A 142 2.05 9.94 0.00
C VAL A 142 1.68 8.50 -0.34
N LEU A 143 0.45 8.27 -0.83
CA LEU A 143 0.03 6.95 -1.30
C LEU A 143 0.92 6.49 -2.46
N ALA A 144 1.09 7.31 -3.51
CA ALA A 144 1.95 6.99 -4.65
C ALA A 144 3.38 6.62 -4.23
N ALA A 145 3.95 7.37 -3.28
CA ALA A 145 5.28 7.10 -2.74
C ALA A 145 5.36 5.76 -1.99
N GLY A 146 4.29 5.33 -1.33
CA GLY A 146 4.22 4.02 -0.67
C GLY A 146 4.28 2.84 -1.65
N LEU A 147 4.04 3.10 -2.94
CA LEU A 147 4.06 2.11 -4.01
C LEU A 147 5.32 2.14 -4.87
N SER A 148 6.36 2.88 -4.46
CA SER A 148 7.63 2.91 -5.20
C SER A 148 8.31 1.53 -5.28
N GLU A 149 8.05 0.63 -4.33
CA GLU A 149 8.52 -0.76 -4.39
C GLU A 149 7.39 -1.75 -4.03
N PRO A 150 6.52 -2.11 -5.00
CA PRO A 150 5.33 -2.92 -4.75
C PRO A 150 5.64 -4.30 -4.16
N LYS A 151 6.75 -4.92 -4.59
CA LYS A 151 7.17 -6.26 -4.12
C LYS A 151 7.46 -6.29 -2.62
N ARG A 152 7.90 -5.17 -2.02
CA ARG A 152 8.12 -5.06 -0.57
C ARG A 152 6.85 -5.37 0.22
N LEU A 153 5.69 -4.96 -0.30
CA LEU A 153 4.40 -5.11 0.37
C LEU A 153 3.94 -6.57 0.53
N ARG A 154 4.62 -7.52 -0.13
CA ARG A 154 4.40 -8.96 0.01
C ARG A 154 4.96 -9.51 1.33
N SER A 155 5.95 -8.85 1.92
CA SER A 155 6.54 -9.28 3.20
C SER A 155 5.56 -9.08 4.35
N ARG A 156 5.48 -10.08 5.24
CA ARG A 156 4.46 -10.17 6.31
C ARG A 156 4.38 -8.91 7.18
N GLU A 157 5.52 -8.29 7.48
CA GLU A 157 5.64 -7.10 8.32
C GLU A 157 4.94 -5.85 7.77
N TYR A 158 4.82 -5.70 6.45
CA TYR A 158 4.18 -4.51 5.85
C TYR A 158 2.69 -4.71 5.57
N ARG A 159 2.23 -5.96 5.41
CA ARG A 159 0.88 -6.28 4.90
C ARG A 159 -0.22 -5.64 5.71
N ALA A 160 -0.17 -5.70 7.04
CA ALA A 160 -1.26 -5.21 7.89
C ALA A 160 -1.43 -3.68 7.74
N ALA A 161 -0.34 -2.92 7.88
CA ALA A 161 -0.35 -1.47 7.79
C ALA A 161 -0.75 -0.97 6.39
N PHE A 162 -0.17 -1.56 5.33
CA PHE A 162 -0.49 -1.17 3.96
C PHE A 162 -1.89 -1.61 3.53
N ARG A 163 -2.37 -2.77 4.00
CA ARG A 163 -3.76 -3.16 3.78
C ARG A 163 -4.73 -2.15 4.38
N ARG A 164 -4.47 -1.70 5.61
CA ARG A 164 -5.31 -0.69 6.28
C ARG A 164 -5.28 0.63 5.52
N LEU A 165 -4.09 1.11 5.15
CA LEU A 165 -3.91 2.37 4.43
C LEU A 165 -4.68 2.40 3.11
N TYR A 166 -4.43 1.42 2.25
CA TYR A 166 -5.05 1.36 0.93
C TYR A 166 -6.53 0.99 1.03
N GLY A 167 -6.92 0.16 2.01
CA GLY A 167 -8.33 -0.10 2.30
C GLY A 167 -9.09 1.18 2.67
N ALA A 168 -8.51 2.01 3.55
CA ALA A 168 -9.10 3.28 3.96
C ALA A 168 -9.14 4.31 2.81
N ALA A 169 -8.13 4.31 1.93
CA ALA A 169 -8.09 5.19 0.76
C ALA A 169 -9.15 4.80 -0.28
N ILE A 170 -9.29 3.49 -0.56
CA ILE A 170 -10.31 2.97 -1.49
C ILE A 170 -11.73 3.17 -0.96
N ALA A 171 -11.94 3.01 0.34
CA ALA A 171 -13.23 3.28 0.97
C ALA A 171 -13.65 4.75 0.90
N ARG A 172 -12.72 5.67 0.60
CA ARG A 172 -12.94 7.12 0.48
C ARG A 172 -12.51 7.63 -0.89
N LEU A 173 -12.75 6.84 -1.93
CA LEU A 173 -12.30 7.14 -3.28
C LEU A 173 -12.79 8.51 -3.76
N GLU A 174 -14.01 8.93 -3.37
CA GLU A 174 -14.57 10.24 -3.71
C GLU A 174 -13.79 11.44 -3.16
N LEU A 175 -12.94 11.28 -2.14
CA LEU A 175 -12.10 12.36 -1.64
C LEU A 175 -10.98 12.72 -2.62
N PHE A 176 -10.59 11.79 -3.48
CA PHE A 176 -9.47 11.98 -4.38
C PHE A 176 -9.90 12.59 -5.71
N PRO A 177 -9.04 13.42 -6.33
CA PRO A 177 -9.30 14.00 -7.63
C PRO A 177 -9.73 12.95 -8.67
N PRO A 178 -10.68 13.25 -9.57
CA PRO A 178 -11.19 12.27 -10.54
C PRO A 178 -10.11 11.60 -11.40
N ASN A 179 -9.03 12.31 -11.71
CA ASN A 179 -7.87 11.78 -12.44
C ASN A 179 -7.02 10.79 -11.62
N ALA A 180 -7.06 10.85 -10.30
CA ALA A 180 -6.34 9.95 -9.39
C ALA A 180 -7.12 8.64 -9.11
N GLN A 181 -8.45 8.66 -9.21
CA GLN A 181 -9.29 7.51 -8.88
C GLN A 181 -9.01 6.24 -9.70
N PRO A 182 -8.74 6.30 -11.03
CA PRO A 182 -8.34 5.12 -11.80
C PRO A 182 -7.05 4.49 -11.28
N MET A 183 -6.08 5.31 -10.86
CA MET A 183 -4.83 4.83 -10.28
C MET A 183 -5.04 4.19 -8.92
N LEU A 184 -5.92 4.75 -8.08
CA LEU A 184 -6.30 4.10 -6.82
C LEU A 184 -6.93 2.72 -7.06
N LYS A 185 -7.82 2.58 -8.05
CA LYS A 185 -8.37 1.26 -8.44
C LYS A 185 -7.29 0.29 -8.91
N LEU A 186 -6.29 0.77 -9.65
CA LEU A 186 -5.13 -0.04 -10.02
C LEU A 186 -4.34 -0.46 -8.76
N TRP A 187 -4.16 0.43 -7.80
CA TRP A 187 -3.47 0.16 -6.55
C TRP A 187 -4.24 -0.79 -5.63
N GLU A 188 -5.56 -0.82 -5.70
CA GLU A 188 -6.37 -1.86 -5.06
C GLU A 188 -5.94 -3.26 -5.51
N LEU A 189 -5.75 -3.42 -6.83
CA LEU A 189 -5.24 -4.66 -7.41
C LEU A 189 -3.78 -4.90 -6.96
N ARG A 190 -2.91 -3.89 -7.10
CA ARG A 190 -1.48 -4.04 -6.79
C ARG A 190 -1.18 -4.27 -5.31
N VAL A 191 -1.93 -3.68 -4.39
CA VAL A 191 -1.69 -3.76 -2.94
C VAL A 191 -2.62 -4.76 -2.29
N LEU A 192 -3.93 -4.50 -2.30
CA LEU A 192 -4.88 -5.27 -1.50
C LEU A 192 -5.03 -6.69 -2.01
N THR A 193 -5.06 -6.88 -3.33
CA THR A 193 -5.15 -8.21 -3.92
C THR A 193 -3.86 -9.00 -3.69
N GLN A 194 -2.69 -8.41 -3.91
CA GLN A 194 -1.42 -9.10 -3.63
C GLN A 194 -1.28 -9.51 -2.16
N ILE A 195 -1.60 -8.60 -1.22
CA ILE A 195 -1.60 -8.93 0.22
C ILE A 195 -2.55 -10.08 0.53
N ASP A 196 -3.74 -10.08 -0.07
CA ASP A 196 -4.76 -11.10 0.15
C ASP A 196 -4.45 -12.45 -0.48
N LEU A 197 -3.56 -12.51 -1.47
CA LEU A 197 -3.08 -13.78 -2.03
C LEU A 197 -2.13 -14.52 -1.07
N PHE A 198 -1.58 -13.85 -0.05
CA PHE A 198 -0.78 -14.50 1.01
C PHE A 198 -1.59 -14.86 2.26
N THR A 199 -2.88 -15.11 2.09
CA THR A 199 -3.79 -15.53 3.16
C THR A 199 -3.74 -17.05 3.40
N ALA A 200 -4.11 -17.49 4.60
CA ALA A 200 -4.34 -18.91 4.89
C ALA A 200 -5.79 -19.35 4.59
N ASP A 201 -6.68 -18.38 4.34
CA ASP A 201 -8.09 -18.58 4.04
C ASP A 201 -8.30 -18.85 2.55
N GLN A 202 -8.68 -20.08 2.22
CA GLN A 202 -8.92 -20.51 0.84
C GLN A 202 -9.99 -19.68 0.12
N HIS A 203 -11.11 -19.37 0.78
CA HIS A 203 -12.20 -18.63 0.14
C HIS A 203 -11.79 -17.20 -0.20
N ARG A 204 -11.02 -16.56 0.68
CA ARG A 204 -10.45 -15.23 0.42
C ARG A 204 -9.45 -15.27 -0.72
N PHE A 205 -8.60 -16.29 -0.79
CA PHE A 205 -7.67 -16.48 -1.91
C PHE A 205 -8.41 -16.63 -3.24
N GLU A 206 -9.37 -17.56 -3.31
CA GLU A 206 -10.18 -17.81 -4.51
C GLU A 206 -10.94 -16.55 -4.97
N ALA A 207 -11.51 -15.79 -4.03
CA ALA A 207 -12.17 -14.52 -4.34
C ALA A 207 -11.24 -13.51 -5.01
N ARG A 208 -9.97 -13.47 -4.57
CA ARG A 208 -8.95 -12.59 -5.17
C ARG A 208 -8.45 -13.08 -6.50
N ILE A 209 -8.22 -14.39 -6.66
CA ILE A 209 -7.90 -14.98 -7.95
C ILE A 209 -8.99 -14.67 -8.98
N ARG A 210 -10.28 -14.79 -8.61
CA ARG A 210 -11.41 -14.43 -9.47
C ARG A 210 -11.40 -12.95 -9.86
N SER A 211 -11.05 -12.06 -8.93
CA SER A 211 -10.90 -10.62 -9.23
C SER A 211 -9.77 -10.37 -10.24
N VAL A 212 -8.58 -10.97 -10.04
CA VAL A 212 -7.45 -10.89 -10.98
C VAL A 212 -7.85 -11.42 -12.34
N ARG A 213 -8.48 -12.61 -12.39
CA ARG A 213 -8.97 -13.22 -13.63
C ARG A 213 -9.95 -12.31 -14.37
N THR A 214 -10.87 -11.67 -13.65
CA THR A 214 -11.82 -10.74 -14.24
C THR A 214 -11.11 -9.58 -14.93
N ARG A 215 -10.08 -9.00 -14.31
CA ARG A 215 -9.28 -7.92 -14.93
C ARG A 215 -8.44 -8.42 -16.10
N LEU A 216 -7.85 -9.60 -15.98
CA LEU A 216 -7.10 -10.26 -17.05
C LEU A 216 -7.96 -10.48 -18.29
N LEU A 217 -9.21 -10.92 -18.14
CA LEU A 217 -10.13 -11.12 -19.25
C LEU A 217 -10.59 -9.81 -19.94
N GLN A 218 -10.38 -8.66 -19.30
CA GLN A 218 -10.61 -7.33 -19.90
C GLN A 218 -9.42 -6.87 -20.75
N LEU A 219 -8.29 -7.57 -20.73
CA LEU A 219 -7.21 -7.34 -21.70
C LEU A 219 -7.60 -7.95 -23.06
N PRO A 220 -7.30 -7.26 -24.18
CA PRO A 220 -7.49 -7.80 -25.52
C PRO A 220 -6.81 -9.16 -25.70
N CYS A 221 -7.35 -10.03 -26.55
CA CYS A 221 -6.67 -11.28 -26.92
C CYS A 221 -6.46 -11.37 -28.43
N LEU A 222 -5.37 -12.01 -28.87
CA LEU A 222 -5.01 -12.09 -30.30
C LEU A 222 -6.09 -12.78 -31.13
N ASN A 223 -6.69 -13.82 -30.57
CA ASN A 223 -7.73 -14.59 -31.23
C ASN A 223 -9.09 -14.08 -30.78
N ILE A 224 -9.84 -13.41 -31.65
CA ILE A 224 -11.19 -12.89 -31.35
C ILE A 224 -12.13 -13.99 -30.81
N SER A 225 -11.91 -15.25 -31.22
CA SER A 225 -12.63 -16.45 -30.73
C SER A 225 -12.38 -16.75 -29.24
N ASP A 226 -11.23 -16.36 -28.69
CA ASP A 226 -10.83 -16.58 -27.29
C ASP A 226 -11.21 -15.38 -26.38
N GLU A 227 -11.79 -14.34 -26.96
CA GLU A 227 -12.31 -13.20 -26.21
C GLU A 227 -13.72 -13.50 -25.68
N PRO A 228 -14.03 -13.13 -24.43
CA PRO A 228 -15.35 -13.35 -23.86
C PRO A 228 -16.44 -12.70 -24.73
N PRO A 229 -17.63 -13.32 -24.85
CA PRO A 229 -18.72 -12.74 -25.63
C PRO A 229 -19.12 -11.38 -25.03
N PRO A 230 -19.58 -10.44 -25.87
CA PRO A 230 -20.10 -9.16 -25.39
C PRO A 230 -21.26 -9.40 -24.41
N LYS A 231 -21.40 -8.52 -23.42
CA LYS A 231 -22.52 -8.61 -22.48
C LYS A 231 -23.84 -8.34 -23.23
N PRO A 232 -24.94 -9.05 -22.90
CA PRO A 232 -26.24 -8.73 -23.46
C PRO A 232 -26.57 -7.25 -23.21
N GLY A 233 -26.86 -6.49 -24.27
CA GLY A 233 -27.18 -5.07 -24.18
C GLY A 233 -25.98 -4.11 -24.11
N SER A 234 -24.74 -4.56 -24.31
CA SER A 234 -23.57 -3.66 -24.46
C SER A 234 -23.08 -3.59 -25.90
N ASN A 235 -22.74 -2.39 -26.37
CA ASN A 235 -22.23 -2.12 -27.74
C ASN A 235 -20.80 -2.63 -28.00
N GLY A 236 -20.24 -3.47 -27.11
CA GLY A 236 -18.88 -3.96 -27.24
C GLY A 236 -18.38 -4.73 -26.02
N ARG A 237 -17.18 -5.29 -26.15
CA ARG A 237 -16.42 -5.91 -25.07
C ARG A 237 -15.89 -4.84 -24.13
N VAL A 238 -16.00 -5.05 -22.82
CA VAL A 238 -15.52 -4.10 -21.81
C VAL A 238 -14.03 -4.31 -21.61
N HIS A 239 -13.21 -3.66 -22.43
CA HIS A 239 -11.77 -3.65 -22.27
C HIS A 239 -11.31 -2.64 -21.23
N LEU A 240 -10.12 -2.87 -20.68
CA LEU A 240 -9.43 -1.87 -19.88
C LEU A 240 -9.03 -0.65 -20.75
N PRO A 241 -9.05 0.57 -20.17
CA PRO A 241 -8.72 1.79 -20.89
C PRO A 241 -7.35 1.68 -21.58
N GLN A 242 -7.28 2.10 -22.84
CA GLN A 242 -6.07 1.91 -23.65
C GLN A 242 -4.84 2.62 -23.06
N GLU A 243 -5.03 3.83 -22.54
CA GLU A 243 -3.98 4.67 -21.96
C GLU A 243 -3.29 4.04 -20.75
N THR A 244 -4.04 3.27 -19.94
CA THR A 244 -3.53 2.66 -18.70
C THR A 244 -3.33 1.16 -18.80
N ARG A 245 -3.60 0.57 -19.99
CA ARG A 245 -3.61 -0.89 -20.19
C ARG A 245 -2.29 -1.55 -19.81
N ALA A 246 -1.16 -0.93 -20.14
CA ALA A 246 0.17 -1.44 -19.78
C ALA A 246 0.35 -1.52 -18.25
N LEU A 247 -0.09 -0.50 -17.51
CA LEU A 247 -0.02 -0.48 -16.05
C LEU A 247 -0.91 -1.56 -15.42
N TRP A 248 -2.09 -1.78 -15.99
CA TRP A 248 -2.96 -2.89 -15.58
C TRP A 248 -2.34 -4.25 -15.88
N ALA A 249 -1.76 -4.45 -17.05
CA ALA A 249 -1.09 -5.70 -17.41
C ALA A 249 0.06 -6.02 -16.44
N GLU A 250 0.89 -5.03 -16.12
CA GLU A 250 1.96 -5.15 -15.11
C GLU A 250 1.39 -5.53 -13.73
N ALA A 251 0.37 -4.82 -13.23
CA ALA A 251 -0.25 -5.13 -11.94
C ALA A 251 -0.91 -6.52 -11.90
N ILE A 252 -1.51 -6.96 -13.01
CA ILE A 252 -2.07 -8.31 -13.17
C ILE A 252 -0.94 -9.35 -13.14
N PHE A 253 0.15 -9.10 -13.85
CA PHE A 253 1.32 -9.98 -13.87
C PHE A 253 1.91 -10.16 -12.46
N GLU A 254 2.07 -9.07 -11.71
CA GLU A 254 2.53 -9.12 -10.32
C GLU A 254 1.58 -9.92 -9.41
N CYS A 255 0.26 -9.88 -9.66
CA CYS A 255 -0.70 -10.70 -8.93
C CYS A 255 -0.59 -12.19 -9.28
N ILE A 256 -0.30 -12.52 -10.54
CA ILE A 256 -0.05 -13.91 -10.97
C ILE A 256 1.22 -14.42 -10.31
N GLU A 257 2.29 -13.63 -10.29
CA GLU A 257 3.53 -13.95 -9.58
C GLU A 257 3.25 -14.21 -8.09
N ALA A 258 2.51 -13.31 -7.42
CA ALA A 258 2.13 -13.48 -6.02
C ALA A 258 1.28 -14.75 -5.78
N ALA A 259 0.33 -15.07 -6.66
CA ALA A 259 -0.47 -16.28 -6.59
C ALA A 259 0.37 -17.56 -6.71
N LEU A 260 1.39 -17.55 -7.59
CA LEU A 260 2.33 -18.67 -7.75
C LEU A 260 3.29 -18.83 -6.56
N MET A 261 3.54 -17.75 -5.81
CA MET A 261 4.34 -17.80 -4.58
C MET A 261 3.55 -18.35 -3.37
N ALA A 262 2.23 -18.52 -3.49
CA ALA A 262 1.43 -19.13 -2.45
C ALA A 262 1.90 -20.59 -2.24
N GLN A 263 2.41 -20.89 -1.04
CA GLN A 263 2.98 -22.20 -0.70
C GLN A 263 1.92 -23.27 -0.45
N GLN A 264 0.64 -22.90 -0.46
CA GLN A 264 -0.45 -23.79 -0.09
C GLN A 264 -0.82 -24.71 -1.26
N ALA A 265 -0.86 -26.03 -1.03
CA ALA A 265 -1.16 -27.00 -2.07
C ALA A 265 -2.53 -26.76 -2.73
N TRP A 266 -3.54 -26.37 -1.94
CA TRP A 266 -4.89 -26.08 -2.43
C TRP A 266 -4.95 -24.86 -3.37
N ALA A 267 -4.01 -23.92 -3.27
CA ALA A 267 -3.97 -22.70 -4.10
C ALA A 267 -3.50 -22.97 -5.53
N LYS A 268 -2.83 -24.11 -5.74
CA LYS A 268 -2.08 -24.40 -6.96
C LYS A 268 -2.95 -24.52 -8.21
N ALA A 269 -4.11 -25.16 -8.09
CA ALA A 269 -5.03 -25.33 -9.21
C ALA A 269 -5.53 -23.97 -9.74
N GLU A 270 -5.92 -23.08 -8.82
CA GLU A 270 -6.39 -21.74 -9.12
C GLU A 270 -5.29 -20.85 -9.74
N ALA A 271 -4.08 -20.87 -9.15
CA ALA A 271 -2.93 -20.14 -9.71
C ALA A 271 -2.56 -20.63 -11.12
N ASN A 272 -2.58 -21.95 -11.34
CA ASN A 272 -2.36 -22.54 -12.67
C ASN A 272 -3.44 -22.14 -13.67
N SER A 273 -4.69 -21.97 -13.24
CA SER A 273 -5.78 -21.47 -14.09
C SER A 273 -5.53 -20.04 -14.56
N LEU A 274 -4.93 -19.19 -13.71
CA LEU A 274 -4.53 -17.83 -14.08
C LEU A 274 -3.38 -17.83 -15.08
N VAL A 275 -2.36 -18.65 -14.86
CA VAL A 275 -1.22 -18.78 -15.80
C VAL A 275 -1.72 -19.12 -17.20
N LYS A 276 -2.62 -20.10 -17.33
CA LYS A 276 -3.19 -20.46 -18.63
C LYS A 276 -3.93 -19.27 -19.26
N ALA A 277 -4.81 -18.60 -18.52
CA ALA A 277 -5.55 -17.46 -19.03
C ALA A 277 -4.65 -16.27 -19.43
N ALA A 278 -3.51 -16.11 -18.74
CA ALA A 278 -2.53 -15.07 -19.04
C ALA A 278 -1.68 -15.42 -20.26
N PHE A 279 -1.33 -16.69 -20.42
CA PHE A 279 -0.63 -17.19 -21.61
C PHE A 279 -1.44 -16.98 -22.90
N ASP A 280 -2.75 -17.16 -22.84
CA ASP A 280 -3.68 -16.90 -23.96
C ASP A 280 -3.76 -15.39 -24.31
N ARG A 281 -3.29 -14.52 -23.40
CA ARG A 281 -3.28 -13.05 -23.52
C ARG A 281 -1.86 -12.46 -23.47
N ARG A 282 -0.84 -13.29 -23.75
CA ARG A 282 0.57 -12.95 -23.52
C ARG A 282 1.05 -11.70 -24.26
N GLN A 283 0.42 -11.32 -25.38
CA GLN A 283 0.78 -10.12 -26.15
C GLN A 283 0.52 -8.80 -25.40
N ASN A 284 -0.18 -8.82 -24.26
CA ASN A 284 -0.37 -7.64 -23.42
C ASN A 284 0.78 -7.42 -22.43
N PHE A 285 1.73 -8.34 -22.34
CA PHE A 285 2.84 -8.32 -21.40
C PHE A 285 4.15 -8.06 -22.14
N SER A 286 5.16 -7.55 -21.43
CA SER A 286 6.50 -7.35 -21.98
C SER A 286 7.16 -8.68 -22.40
N ASP A 287 8.17 -8.64 -23.27
CA ASP A 287 8.84 -9.85 -23.76
C ASP A 287 9.39 -10.71 -22.60
N ALA A 288 9.98 -10.07 -21.59
CA ALA A 288 10.47 -10.75 -20.38
C ALA A 288 9.33 -11.45 -19.61
N GLU A 289 8.17 -10.81 -19.49
CA GLU A 289 6.99 -11.40 -18.85
C GLU A 289 6.40 -12.53 -19.70
N GLN A 290 6.41 -12.41 -21.02
CA GLN A 290 5.97 -13.48 -21.93
C GLN A 290 6.85 -14.73 -21.81
N GLU A 291 8.17 -14.57 -21.71
CA GLU A 291 9.09 -15.68 -21.46
C GLU A 291 8.79 -16.35 -20.11
N MET A 292 8.54 -15.58 -19.06
CA MET A 292 8.13 -16.12 -17.76
C MET A 292 6.82 -16.90 -17.84
N LEU A 293 5.79 -16.37 -18.53
CA LEU A 293 4.52 -17.07 -18.75
C LEU A 293 4.72 -18.39 -19.49
N GLN A 294 5.56 -18.41 -20.53
CA GLN A 294 5.89 -19.64 -21.25
C GLN A 294 6.55 -20.69 -20.33
N GLN A 295 7.45 -20.26 -19.45
CA GLN A 295 8.08 -21.16 -18.49
C GLN A 295 7.07 -21.71 -17.48
N TRP A 296 6.19 -20.86 -16.94
CA TRP A 296 5.15 -21.27 -15.99
C TRP A 296 4.15 -22.23 -16.64
N ASP A 297 3.72 -21.98 -17.87
CA ASP A 297 2.79 -22.87 -18.59
C ASP A 297 3.42 -24.24 -18.91
N LYS A 298 4.70 -24.26 -19.30
CA LYS A 298 5.46 -25.51 -19.48
C LYS A 298 5.52 -26.33 -18.17
N ARG A 299 5.79 -25.68 -17.03
CA ARG A 299 5.82 -26.35 -15.71
C ARG A 299 4.45 -26.93 -15.35
N ARG A 300 3.39 -26.13 -15.50
CA ARG A 300 1.99 -26.54 -15.30
C ARG A 300 1.63 -27.75 -16.15
N SER A 301 1.97 -27.72 -17.44
CA SER A 301 1.66 -28.81 -18.37
C SER A 301 2.36 -30.11 -17.99
N LYS A 302 3.65 -30.06 -17.65
CA LYS A 302 4.41 -31.23 -17.15
C LYS A 302 3.79 -31.85 -15.91
N GLU A 303 3.33 -31.02 -14.99
CA GLU A 303 2.68 -31.50 -13.76
C GLU A 303 1.33 -32.15 -14.03
N SER A 304 0.53 -31.60 -14.96
CA SER A 304 -0.75 -32.21 -15.34
C SER A 304 -0.60 -33.60 -15.97
N ILE A 305 0.52 -33.85 -16.67
CA ILE A 305 0.85 -35.16 -17.23
C ILE A 305 1.20 -36.14 -16.11
N LYS A 306 2.03 -35.71 -15.15
CA LYS A 306 2.43 -36.53 -13.99
C LYS A 306 1.27 -36.95 -13.10
N GLN A 307 0.19 -36.17 -13.03
CA GLN A 307 -1.01 -36.50 -12.25
C GLN A 307 -1.94 -37.49 -12.95
N ARG A 308 -1.79 -37.69 -14.27
CA ARG A 308 -2.62 -38.59 -15.08
C ARG A 308 -1.96 -39.94 -15.36
N ALA A 309 -0.63 -40.00 -15.28
CA ALA A 309 0.16 -41.22 -15.37
C ALA A 309 0.20 -41.93 -14.02
#